data_AF-A0A4U5MDB5-F1
#
_entry.id   AF-A0A4U5MDB5-F1
#
_cell.length_a   1.000
_cell.length_b   1.000
_cell.length_c   1.000
_cell.angle_alpha   90.00
_cell.angle_beta   90.00
_cell.angle_gamma   90.00
#
_symmetry.space_group_name_H-M   'P 1'
#
loop_
_entity.id
_entity.type
_entity.pdbx_description
1 polymer ?
#
loop_
_entity_poly.entity_id
_entity_poly.type
_entity_poly.pdbx_seq_one_letter_code
_entity_poly.pdbx_strand_id
1 'polypeptide(L)'
;MRRPFVVLILACVALSSASESDSEGKKDEEPQLPHCVHVDPYENLAEWSKVTSKECNTTTPEPNDAEKSRYDWGSQKFSFNVIVSDKIGPRRHLDRMVHELCANVTYPELKSKASIVIIYYNEAFSVLARMINGIFDRTPQELLHEIVLYDDFSDNDTIIAERLKEYGDLAGWNMDLIKMHRSEEREGLIKAKVNAARLASGDVLVFLDSHCEVTERWLEPLLAAIEEDETRVMLPLVDLIHPNTFQYTKAMVAKGGFDWSLAFKWEYFNWSYFDVEENNVKPYKSPAMSGGLLAVKKSFFHKMGEYDAEMEIWGAENIEMSLRMWMCGGSVVVAPCSRVGHIFRWRRPYGSKPGRDSNLFNSLRAAKVWMDEDIDNFYAVRPKAKTMDAGDLTARMELRKTLNCKPFKWYLDEVYPKLKEFVVNKPEKKDEL
;
A
#
# COMPACT_ATOMS: atom_id res chain seq x y z
N MET A 1 -50.38 -12.13 -20.23
CA MET A 1 -50.60 -12.84 -18.94
C MET A 1 -49.48 -12.45 -18.00
N ARG A 2 -49.82 -11.73 -16.93
CA ARG A 2 -48.91 -11.26 -15.88
C ARG A 2 -48.86 -12.31 -14.77
N ARG A 3 -47.67 -12.61 -14.22
CA ARG A 3 -47.50 -13.22 -12.89
C ARG A 3 -46.61 -12.29 -12.06
N PRO A 4 -47.02 -11.89 -10.85
CA PRO A 4 -46.25 -11.00 -9.98
C PRO A 4 -45.34 -11.77 -9.02
N PHE A 5 -44.23 -11.14 -8.66
CA PHE A 5 -43.37 -11.49 -7.52
C PHE A 5 -44.08 -11.11 -6.21
N VAL A 6 -44.04 -12.01 -5.22
CA VAL A 6 -44.49 -11.76 -3.84
C VAL A 6 -43.29 -11.22 -3.06
N VAL A 7 -43.45 -10.02 -2.49
CA VAL A 7 -42.53 -9.43 -1.51
C VAL A 7 -43.12 -9.72 -0.12
N LEU A 8 -42.37 -10.41 0.74
CA LEU A 8 -42.74 -10.64 2.12
C LEU A 8 -42.11 -9.53 2.98
N ILE A 9 -42.94 -8.61 3.49
CA ILE A 9 -42.56 -7.62 4.51
C ILE A 9 -43.18 -8.13 5.83
N LEU A 10 -42.35 -8.54 6.79
CA LEU A 10 -42.79 -8.73 8.16
C LEU A 10 -42.73 -7.39 8.89
N ALA A 11 -43.91 -6.86 9.25
CA ALA A 11 -44.06 -5.78 10.21
C ALA A 11 -44.25 -6.39 11.60
N CYS A 12 -43.30 -6.15 12.52
CA CYS A 12 -43.50 -6.43 13.94
C CYS A 12 -44.10 -5.19 14.61
N VAL A 13 -45.34 -5.33 15.08
CA VAL A 13 -46.03 -4.38 15.97
C VAL A 13 -45.53 -4.64 17.39
N ALA A 14 -44.87 -3.65 18.00
CA ALA A 14 -44.54 -3.67 19.41
C ALA A 14 -45.71 -3.10 20.22
N LEU A 15 -46.31 -3.93 21.07
CA LEU A 15 -47.28 -3.54 22.09
C LEU A 15 -46.52 -2.97 23.29
N SER A 16 -46.85 -1.74 23.64
CA SER A 16 -46.40 -1.06 24.85
C SER A 16 -47.18 -1.55 26.08
N SER A 17 -46.49 -1.95 27.13
CA SER A 17 -46.99 -1.85 28.49
C SER A 17 -45.83 -1.44 29.41
N ALA A 18 -45.95 -0.24 29.96
CA ALA A 18 -45.02 0.31 30.95
C ALA A 18 -45.34 -0.25 32.34
N SER A 19 -44.30 -0.59 33.10
CA SER A 19 -44.26 -0.38 34.54
C SER A 19 -42.79 -0.31 34.99
N GLU A 20 -42.41 0.86 35.47
CA GLU A 20 -41.10 1.25 35.97
C GLU A 20 -40.65 0.42 37.18
N SER A 21 -39.35 0.13 37.24
CA SER A 21 -38.61 0.13 38.50
C SER A 21 -37.16 0.51 38.22
N ASP A 22 -36.84 1.75 38.58
CA ASP A 22 -35.54 2.39 38.45
C ASP A 22 -34.41 1.63 39.13
N SER A 23 -33.35 1.35 38.35
CA SER A 23 -31.99 1.37 38.87
C SER A 23 -31.10 1.96 37.77
N GLU A 24 -31.10 3.29 37.70
CA GLU A 24 -30.12 4.06 36.93
C GLU A 24 -28.72 3.81 37.50
N GLY A 25 -28.05 2.78 36.99
CA GLY A 25 -26.61 2.73 36.98
C GLY A 25 -26.13 3.84 36.05
N LYS A 26 -25.70 4.98 36.61
CA LYS A 26 -24.90 5.98 35.90
C LYS A 26 -23.72 5.25 35.25
N LYS A 27 -23.76 5.07 33.93
CA LYS A 27 -22.53 4.92 33.16
C LYS A 27 -21.84 6.28 33.32
N ASP A 28 -20.75 6.31 34.08
CA ASP A 28 -19.88 7.48 34.09
C ASP A 28 -19.52 7.79 32.64
N GLU A 29 -20.06 8.90 32.11
CA GLU A 29 -19.66 9.41 30.80
C GLU A 29 -18.18 9.78 30.92
N GLU A 30 -17.31 9.06 30.21
CA GLU A 30 -15.91 9.45 30.09
C GLU A 30 -15.85 10.93 29.65
N PRO A 31 -15.07 11.78 30.34
CA PRO A 31 -15.00 13.19 30.00
C PRO A 31 -14.55 13.36 28.55
N GLN A 32 -15.43 13.92 27.71
CA GLN A 32 -15.13 14.19 26.31
C GLN A 32 -13.99 15.21 26.22
N LEU A 33 -12.88 14.82 25.61
CA LEU A 33 -11.76 15.72 25.35
C LEU A 33 -12.20 16.89 24.46
N PRO A 34 -11.65 18.11 24.69
CA PRO A 34 -11.91 19.24 23.79
C PRO A 34 -11.43 18.94 22.38
N HIS A 35 -12.00 19.59 21.37
CA HIS A 35 -11.53 19.44 19.98
C HIS A 35 -10.17 20.14 19.78
N CYS A 36 -9.29 19.51 19.01
CA CYS A 36 -8.00 20.12 18.67
C CYS A 36 -8.20 21.35 17.77
N VAL A 37 -7.46 22.41 18.07
CA VAL A 37 -7.36 23.59 17.20
C VAL A 37 -6.62 23.21 15.92
N HIS A 38 -7.16 23.58 14.76
CA HIS A 38 -6.47 23.40 13.49
C HIS A 38 -5.38 24.47 13.33
N VAL A 39 -4.18 24.02 12.98
CA VAL A 39 -3.07 24.88 12.56
C VAL A 39 -2.70 24.45 11.15
N ASP A 40 -2.82 25.33 10.16
CA ASP A 40 -2.48 24.99 8.78
C ASP A 40 -0.94 25.00 8.61
N PRO A 41 -0.30 23.86 8.27
CA PRO A 41 1.14 23.82 8.05
C PRO A 41 1.62 24.64 6.84
N TYR A 42 0.71 25.04 5.95
CA TYR A 42 1.02 25.90 4.81
C TYR A 42 0.97 27.39 5.18
N GLU A 43 0.37 27.75 6.31
CA GLU A 43 0.32 29.14 6.80
C GLU A 43 1.29 29.38 7.96
N ASN A 44 1.30 28.50 8.98
CA ASN A 44 2.16 28.63 10.16
C ASN A 44 2.90 27.33 10.51
N LEU A 45 3.98 27.06 9.78
CA LEU A 45 4.78 25.85 9.94
C LEU A 45 5.43 25.71 11.33
N ALA A 46 5.90 26.82 11.91
CA ALA A 46 6.60 26.82 13.20
C ALA A 46 5.67 26.54 14.39
N GLU A 47 4.39 26.89 14.26
CA GLU A 47 3.36 26.50 15.22
C GLU A 47 2.92 25.06 14.97
N TRP A 48 2.68 24.68 13.71
CA TRP A 48 2.28 23.31 13.36
C TRP A 48 3.32 22.28 13.81
N SER A 49 4.62 22.61 13.75
CA SER A 49 5.70 21.72 14.17
C SER A 49 5.64 21.31 15.65
N LYS A 50 4.88 22.04 16.47
CA LYS A 50 4.69 21.82 17.90
C LYS A 50 3.34 21.17 18.24
N VAL A 51 2.47 20.95 17.25
CA VAL A 51 1.13 20.38 17.47
C VAL A 51 1.24 18.96 18.04
N THR A 52 0.43 18.68 19.04
CA THR A 52 0.25 17.38 19.69
C THR A 52 -1.22 17.11 19.92
N SER A 53 -1.64 15.86 19.72
CA SER A 53 -3.04 15.43 19.83
C SER A 53 -3.35 14.63 21.10
N LYS A 54 -2.45 14.63 22.09
CA LYS A 54 -2.59 13.81 23.32
C LYS A 54 -3.80 14.19 24.19
N GLU A 55 -4.20 15.46 24.19
CA GLU A 55 -5.16 16.02 25.14
C GLU A 55 -6.43 16.56 24.44
N CYS A 56 -6.63 16.23 23.16
CA CYS A 56 -7.75 16.74 22.38
C CYS A 56 -8.24 15.72 21.35
N ASN A 57 -9.52 15.82 21.00
CA ASN A 57 -10.13 15.03 19.94
C ASN A 57 -9.83 15.67 18.57
N THR A 58 -9.07 14.97 17.73
CA THR A 58 -8.72 15.41 16.38
C THR A 58 -9.87 15.28 15.39
N THR A 59 -10.84 14.41 15.67
CA THR A 59 -12.02 14.21 14.84
C THR A 59 -13.08 15.27 15.15
N THR A 60 -13.37 16.10 14.16
CA THR A 60 -14.53 16.99 14.15
C THR A 60 -15.52 16.47 13.10
N PRO A 61 -16.80 16.21 13.46
CA PRO A 61 -17.79 15.64 12.55
C PRO A 61 -17.99 16.46 11.27
N GLU A 62 -17.88 17.78 11.37
CA GLU A 62 -17.91 18.71 10.24
C GLU A 62 -16.82 19.79 10.43
N PRO A 63 -16.15 20.25 9.36
CA PRO A 63 -15.23 21.37 9.43
C PRO A 63 -15.99 22.65 9.77
N ASN A 64 -15.44 23.49 10.65
CA ASN A 64 -16.00 24.82 10.90
C ASN A 64 -15.74 25.77 9.71
N ASP A 65 -16.32 26.97 9.73
CA ASP A 65 -16.21 27.94 8.63
C ASP A 65 -14.76 28.30 8.27
N ALA A 66 -13.85 28.33 9.25
CA ALA A 66 -12.43 28.59 9.03
C ALA A 66 -11.71 27.38 8.38
N GLU A 67 -12.14 26.15 8.70
CA GLU A 67 -11.55 24.91 8.19
C GLU A 67 -12.09 24.50 6.82
N LYS A 68 -13.28 24.98 6.44
CA LYS A 68 -14.03 24.51 5.27
C LYS A 68 -13.24 24.59 3.96
N SER A 69 -12.60 25.73 3.69
CA SER A 69 -11.79 25.92 2.47
C SER A 69 -10.68 24.88 2.36
N ARG A 70 -9.98 24.63 3.47
CA ARG A 70 -8.89 23.67 3.57
C ARG A 70 -9.38 22.23 3.47
N TYR A 71 -10.52 21.92 4.09
CA TYR A 71 -11.17 20.62 3.98
C TYR A 71 -11.59 20.31 2.53
N ASP A 72 -12.21 21.26 1.84
CA ASP A 72 -12.69 21.09 0.46
C ASP A 72 -11.50 20.89 -0.50
N TRP A 73 -10.45 21.70 -0.36
CA TRP A 73 -9.21 21.55 -1.11
C TRP A 73 -8.55 20.17 -0.88
N GLY A 74 -8.40 19.76 0.38
CA GLY A 74 -7.83 18.45 0.72
C GLY A 74 -8.68 17.28 0.24
N SER A 75 -10.00 17.40 0.33
CA SER A 75 -10.95 16.41 -0.17
C SER A 75 -10.87 16.25 -1.69
N GLN A 76 -10.60 17.34 -2.42
CA GLN A 76 -10.40 17.32 -3.86
C GLN A 76 -9.04 16.73 -4.24
N LYS A 77 -7.95 17.25 -3.65
CA LYS A 77 -6.57 16.92 -4.01
C LYS A 77 -6.08 15.59 -3.46
N PHE A 78 -6.45 15.25 -2.24
CA PHE A 78 -5.87 14.11 -1.52
C PHE A 78 -6.85 12.96 -1.31
N SER A 79 -8.17 13.23 -1.33
CA SER A 79 -9.21 12.21 -1.09
C SER A 79 -9.13 11.53 0.29
N PHE A 80 -8.77 12.32 1.30
CA PHE A 80 -8.87 12.02 2.73
C PHE A 80 -9.01 13.34 3.52
N ASN A 81 -9.32 13.25 4.81
CA ASN A 81 -9.55 14.41 5.66
C ASN A 81 -8.22 15.07 6.11
N VAL A 82 -7.76 16.06 5.36
CA VAL A 82 -6.50 16.78 5.65
C VAL A 82 -6.56 17.56 6.96
N ILE A 83 -7.73 18.05 7.38
CA ILE A 83 -7.90 18.77 8.65
C ILE A 83 -7.56 17.86 9.83
N VAL A 84 -8.05 16.62 9.81
CA VAL A 84 -7.75 15.64 10.85
C VAL A 84 -6.26 15.29 10.84
N SER A 85 -5.63 15.13 9.66
CA SER A 85 -4.17 14.98 9.56
C SER A 85 -3.44 16.15 10.22
N ASP A 86 -3.79 17.37 9.85
CA ASP A 86 -3.14 18.59 10.35
C ASP A 86 -3.28 18.69 11.88
N LYS A 87 -4.47 18.40 12.45
CA LYS A 87 -4.75 18.37 13.90
C LYS A 87 -4.01 17.29 14.68
N ILE A 88 -3.68 16.16 14.05
CA ILE A 88 -2.85 15.13 14.72
C ILE A 88 -1.43 15.66 14.95
N GLY A 89 -0.96 16.57 14.09
CA GLY A 89 0.38 17.17 14.16
C GLY A 89 1.45 16.34 13.47
N PRO A 90 2.73 16.74 13.52
CA PRO A 90 3.81 16.06 12.81
C PRO A 90 4.23 14.71 13.39
N ARG A 91 3.96 14.45 14.68
CA ARG A 91 4.37 13.24 15.37
C ARG A 91 3.20 12.72 16.20
N ARG A 92 2.94 11.41 16.10
CA ARG A 92 2.00 10.71 16.97
C ARG A 92 2.58 9.42 17.50
N HIS A 93 2.07 8.99 18.65
CA HIS A 93 2.29 7.66 19.16
C HIS A 93 1.51 6.64 18.33
N LEU A 94 2.12 5.48 18.10
CA LEU A 94 1.47 4.32 17.48
C LEU A 94 1.65 3.15 18.44
N ASP A 95 0.54 2.49 18.78
CA ASP A 95 0.60 1.30 19.63
C ASP A 95 1.34 0.16 18.92
N ARG A 96 1.77 -0.84 19.70
CA ARG A 96 2.44 -2.02 19.15
C ARG A 96 1.44 -2.92 18.42
N MET A 97 1.55 -2.96 17.08
CA MET A 97 0.59 -3.69 16.21
C MET A 97 1.01 -5.12 15.87
N VAL A 98 2.26 -5.51 16.12
CA VAL A 98 2.79 -6.85 15.85
C VAL A 98 2.21 -7.93 16.78
N HIS A 99 2.40 -9.21 16.44
CA HIS A 99 2.15 -10.30 17.40
C HIS A 99 3.10 -10.19 18.59
N GLU A 100 2.68 -10.59 19.79
CA GLU A 100 3.49 -10.47 21.01
C GLU A 100 4.85 -11.17 20.89
N LEU A 101 4.84 -12.35 20.27
CA LEU A 101 6.00 -13.19 19.97
C LEU A 101 7.05 -12.52 19.06
N CYS A 102 6.68 -11.50 18.28
CA CYS A 102 7.67 -10.72 17.53
C CYS A 102 8.69 -10.01 18.43
N ALA A 103 8.42 -9.86 19.74
CA ALA A 103 9.41 -9.34 20.69
C ALA A 103 10.61 -10.28 20.86
N ASN A 104 10.34 -11.58 20.74
CA ASN A 104 11.31 -12.65 21.00
C ASN A 104 12.12 -13.00 19.75
N VAL A 105 11.74 -12.45 18.58
CA VAL A 105 12.49 -12.64 17.34
C VAL A 105 13.78 -11.81 17.41
N THR A 106 14.91 -12.50 17.27
CA THR A 106 16.24 -11.91 17.17
C THR A 106 16.71 -11.94 15.72
N TYR A 107 17.24 -10.82 15.25
CA TYR A 107 17.86 -10.71 13.93
C TYR A 107 19.38 -10.72 14.08
N PRO A 108 20.12 -11.29 13.12
CA PRO A 108 21.57 -11.16 13.10
C PRO A 108 21.99 -9.70 12.95
N GLU A 109 23.28 -9.42 13.14
CA GLU A 109 23.84 -8.12 12.77
C GLU A 109 23.68 -7.90 11.27
N LEU A 110 22.82 -6.93 10.92
CA LEU A 110 22.49 -6.59 9.54
C LEU A 110 23.59 -5.73 8.94
N LYS A 111 24.00 -6.04 7.71
CA LYS A 111 25.09 -5.34 7.00
C LYS A 111 24.57 -4.42 5.91
N SER A 112 23.42 -4.74 5.36
CA SER A 112 22.79 -4.05 4.25
C SER A 112 22.13 -2.77 4.73
N LYS A 113 22.38 -1.67 4.02
CA LYS A 113 21.70 -0.41 4.28
C LYS A 113 20.56 -0.17 3.29
N ALA A 114 19.47 0.38 3.78
CA ALA A 114 18.26 0.62 3.02
C ALA A 114 18.20 2.05 2.47
N SER A 115 17.94 2.19 1.18
CA SER A 115 17.41 3.43 0.60
C SER A 115 15.89 3.37 0.62
N ILE A 116 15.26 4.24 1.39
CA ILE A 116 13.80 4.35 1.42
C ILE A 116 13.36 5.24 0.27
N VAL A 117 12.59 4.70 -0.67
CA VAL A 117 12.18 5.37 -1.90
C VAL A 117 10.70 5.70 -1.82
N ILE A 118 10.36 6.99 -1.84
CA ILE A 118 9.00 7.51 -1.69
C ILE A 118 8.67 8.33 -2.93
N ILE A 119 7.70 7.86 -3.70
CA ILE A 119 7.18 8.55 -4.87
C ILE A 119 5.89 9.23 -4.46
N TYR A 120 5.71 10.49 -4.86
CA TYR A 120 4.49 11.24 -4.58
C TYR A 120 4.04 12.08 -5.77
N TYR A 121 2.73 12.28 -5.86
CA TYR A 121 2.09 13.25 -6.75
C TYR A 121 0.93 13.88 -6.01
N ASN A 122 0.93 15.21 -5.90
CA ASN A 122 -0.08 15.97 -5.18
C ASN A 122 -0.35 15.40 -3.79
N GLU A 123 0.69 15.24 -2.95
CA GLU A 123 0.52 14.69 -1.60
C GLU A 123 0.40 15.79 -0.54
N ALA A 124 -0.38 15.50 0.51
CA ALA A 124 -0.51 16.41 1.64
C ALA A 124 0.80 16.50 2.43
N PHE A 125 1.28 17.72 2.66
CA PHE A 125 2.48 17.98 3.46
C PHE A 125 2.44 17.31 4.83
N SER A 126 1.34 17.42 5.57
CA SER A 126 1.23 16.89 6.94
C SER A 126 1.38 15.38 7.03
N VAL A 127 0.95 14.66 5.99
CA VAL A 127 1.08 13.21 5.92
C VAL A 127 2.53 12.81 5.61
N LEU A 128 3.14 13.44 4.60
CA LEU A 128 4.51 13.11 4.19
C LEU A 128 5.54 13.51 5.27
N ALA A 129 5.36 14.65 5.93
CA ALA A 129 6.21 15.07 7.04
C ALA A 129 6.13 14.10 8.23
N ARG A 130 4.92 13.64 8.57
CA ARG A 130 4.69 12.64 9.63
C ARG A 130 5.31 11.28 9.28
N MET A 131 5.23 10.87 8.02
CA MET A 131 5.88 9.67 7.52
C MET A 131 7.40 9.74 7.68
N ILE A 132 8.03 10.84 7.27
CA ILE A 132 9.49 11.03 7.37
C ILE A 132 9.93 11.09 8.84
N ASN A 133 9.17 11.76 9.72
CA ASN A 133 9.42 11.69 11.16
C ASN A 133 9.39 10.24 11.66
N GLY A 134 8.36 9.46 11.31
CA GLY A 134 8.28 8.06 11.70
C GLY A 134 9.46 7.22 11.20
N ILE A 135 9.98 7.51 10.01
CA ILE A 135 11.17 6.84 9.46
C ILE A 135 12.40 7.17 10.32
N PHE A 136 12.67 8.44 10.61
CA PHE A 136 13.81 8.82 11.46
C PHE A 136 13.66 8.30 12.89
N ASP A 137 12.45 8.36 13.45
CA ASP A 137 12.19 8.01 14.85
C ASP A 137 12.24 6.48 15.08
N ARG A 138 11.94 5.65 14.07
CA ARG A 138 11.74 4.19 14.22
C ARG A 138 12.63 3.32 13.34
N THR A 139 13.64 3.91 12.72
CA THR A 139 14.63 3.19 11.91
C THR A 139 16.01 3.38 12.53
N PRO A 140 16.74 2.30 12.88
CA PRO A 140 18.11 2.42 13.35
C PRO A 140 18.99 3.15 12.33
N GLN A 141 19.77 4.12 12.80
CA GLN A 141 20.55 5.03 11.94
C GLN A 141 21.57 4.27 11.08
N GLU A 142 22.11 3.16 11.60
CA GLU A 142 23.06 2.30 10.92
C GLU A 142 22.45 1.55 9.71
N LEU A 143 21.13 1.35 9.71
CA LEU A 143 20.39 0.67 8.64
C LEU A 143 19.85 1.64 7.60
N LEU A 144 19.65 2.92 7.95
CA LEU A 144 19.16 3.94 7.04
C LEU A 144 20.31 4.52 6.21
N HIS A 145 20.32 4.23 4.90
CA HIS A 145 21.29 4.82 3.98
C HIS A 145 20.88 6.22 3.53
N GLU A 146 19.61 6.37 3.11
CA GLU A 146 19.03 7.62 2.63
C GLU A 146 17.50 7.49 2.48
N ILE A 147 16.83 8.62 2.32
CA ILE A 147 15.43 8.76 1.92
C ILE A 147 15.40 9.49 0.57
N VAL A 148 14.95 8.80 -0.48
CA VAL A 148 14.73 9.39 -1.81
C VAL A 148 13.27 9.81 -1.92
N LEU A 149 13.04 11.13 -1.98
CA LEU A 149 11.73 11.74 -2.21
C LEU A 149 11.64 12.13 -3.69
N TYR A 150 10.72 11.48 -4.42
CA TYR A 150 10.54 11.68 -5.86
C TYR A 150 9.16 12.28 -6.16
N ASP A 151 9.14 13.57 -6.52
CA ASP A 151 7.95 14.28 -6.98
C ASP A 151 7.67 13.96 -8.44
N ASP A 152 6.62 13.19 -8.70
CA ASP A 152 6.11 12.84 -10.04
C ASP A 152 5.25 13.99 -10.61
N PHE A 153 5.86 15.16 -10.73
CA PHE A 153 5.30 16.37 -11.34
C PHE A 153 4.03 16.90 -10.66
N SER A 154 4.05 17.07 -9.34
CA SER A 154 2.94 17.67 -8.58
C SER A 154 2.54 19.06 -9.09
N ASP A 155 1.25 19.37 -8.96
CA ASP A 155 0.65 20.65 -9.31
C ASP A 155 1.20 21.77 -8.41
N ASN A 156 1.22 23.00 -8.92
CA ASN A 156 1.81 24.17 -8.25
C ASN A 156 1.36 24.37 -6.79
N ASP A 157 0.08 24.10 -6.48
CA ASP A 157 -0.48 24.26 -5.13
C ASP A 157 -0.13 23.11 -4.17
N THR A 158 0.54 22.07 -4.67
CA THR A 158 0.94 20.87 -3.91
C THR A 158 2.43 20.56 -4.01
N ILE A 159 3.24 21.49 -4.52
CA ILE A 159 4.71 21.40 -4.44
C ILE A 159 5.13 21.68 -3.00
N ILE A 160 5.72 20.67 -2.34
CA ILE A 160 6.03 20.71 -0.90
C ILE A 160 7.53 20.58 -0.59
N ALA A 161 8.41 20.54 -1.58
CA ALA A 161 9.85 20.31 -1.37
C ALA A 161 10.51 21.36 -0.47
N GLU A 162 10.31 22.66 -0.75
CA GLU A 162 10.88 23.72 0.10
C GLU A 162 10.27 23.72 1.50
N ARG A 163 8.95 23.50 1.61
CA ARG A 163 8.25 23.40 2.90
C ARG A 163 8.77 22.21 3.73
N LEU A 164 9.11 21.08 3.10
CA LEU A 164 9.73 19.93 3.76
C LEU A 164 11.14 20.23 4.26
N LYS A 165 11.93 21.03 3.54
CA LYS A 165 13.25 21.47 4.01
C LYS A 165 13.13 22.37 5.22
N GLU A 166 12.27 23.40 5.14
CA GLU A 166 11.98 24.30 6.27
C GLU A 166 11.53 23.52 7.51
N TYR A 167 10.66 22.52 7.32
CA TYR A 167 10.21 21.67 8.41
C TYR A 167 11.33 20.76 8.93
N GLY A 168 12.13 20.17 8.04
CA GLY A 168 13.25 19.33 8.40
C GLY A 168 14.26 20.04 9.28
N ASP A 169 14.57 21.31 8.97
CA ASP A 169 15.43 22.16 9.78
C ASP A 169 14.82 22.40 11.18
N LEU A 170 13.52 22.67 11.26
CA LEU A 170 12.81 22.84 12.54
C LEU A 170 12.73 21.53 13.35
N ALA A 171 12.58 20.40 12.66
CA ALA A 171 12.43 19.08 13.27
C ALA A 171 13.75 18.40 13.61
N GLY A 172 14.89 18.98 13.20
CA GLY A 172 16.22 18.44 13.41
C GLY A 172 16.52 17.20 12.55
N TRP A 173 15.94 17.12 11.35
CA TRP A 173 16.25 16.03 10.41
C TRP A 173 17.70 16.10 9.96
N ASN A 174 18.33 14.93 9.79
CA ASN A 174 19.59 14.87 9.07
C ASN A 174 19.31 15.02 7.57
N MET A 175 19.37 16.26 7.09
CA MET A 175 19.06 16.60 5.70
C MET A 175 20.04 15.99 4.68
N ASP A 176 21.25 15.60 5.10
CA ASP A 176 22.21 14.90 4.22
C ASP A 176 21.70 13.51 3.79
N LEU A 177 20.78 12.93 4.56
CA LEU A 177 20.15 11.65 4.22
C LEU A 177 18.95 11.81 3.28
N ILE A 178 18.47 13.03 3.01
CA ILE A 178 17.27 13.25 2.19
C ILE A 178 17.65 13.72 0.80
N LYS A 179 17.31 12.93 -0.22
CA LYS A 179 17.47 13.30 -1.64
C LYS A 179 16.12 13.62 -2.24
N MET A 180 15.88 14.89 -2.55
CA MET A 180 14.65 15.34 -3.22
C MET A 180 14.90 15.49 -4.72
N HIS A 181 14.02 14.90 -5.54
CA HIS A 181 14.03 15.04 -6.98
C HIS A 181 12.62 15.27 -7.50
N ARG A 182 12.47 16.07 -8.55
CA ARG A 182 11.19 16.32 -9.22
C ARG A 182 11.33 16.02 -10.71
N SER A 183 10.40 15.25 -11.25
CA SER A 183 10.35 14.95 -12.68
C SER A 183 9.96 16.20 -13.49
N GLU A 184 10.35 16.22 -14.76
CA GLU A 184 10.04 17.33 -15.69
C GLU A 184 8.62 17.21 -16.27
N GLU A 185 8.05 16.01 -16.25
CA GLU A 185 6.71 15.71 -16.71
C GLU A 185 6.04 14.66 -15.82
N ARG A 186 4.73 14.47 -15.99
CA ARG A 186 3.99 13.44 -15.26
C ARG A 186 4.27 12.05 -15.85
N GLU A 187 5.09 11.27 -15.15
CA GLU A 187 5.54 9.95 -15.59
C GLU A 187 4.57 8.84 -15.18
N GLY A 188 3.94 8.99 -14.01
CA GLY A 188 3.12 7.97 -13.38
C GLY A 188 3.91 7.06 -12.44
N LEU A 189 3.21 6.40 -11.51
CA LEU A 189 3.80 5.64 -10.39
C LEU A 189 4.88 4.65 -10.85
N ILE A 190 4.62 3.92 -11.93
CA ILE A 190 5.46 2.82 -12.38
C ILE A 190 6.81 3.33 -12.89
N LYS A 191 6.78 4.32 -13.79
CA LYS A 191 7.99 4.93 -14.35
C LYS A 191 8.73 5.75 -13.30
N ALA A 192 8.01 6.50 -12.45
CA ALA A 192 8.59 7.22 -11.33
C ALA A 192 9.29 6.28 -10.33
N LYS A 193 8.73 5.09 -10.03
CA LYS A 193 9.39 4.06 -9.20
C LYS A 193 10.72 3.61 -9.81
N VAL A 194 10.78 3.40 -11.12
CA VAL A 194 12.01 3.02 -11.83
C VAL A 194 13.05 4.13 -11.75
N ASN A 195 12.65 5.37 -12.05
CA ASN A 195 13.55 6.52 -12.04
C ASN A 195 14.07 6.81 -10.63
N ALA A 196 13.20 6.80 -9.62
CA ALA A 196 13.57 6.99 -8.22
C ALA A 196 14.53 5.88 -7.72
N ALA A 197 14.28 4.62 -8.10
CA ALA A 197 15.15 3.50 -7.74
C ALA A 197 16.58 3.64 -8.28
N ARG A 198 16.75 4.28 -9.45
CA ARG A 198 18.05 4.53 -10.06
C ARG A 198 18.84 5.65 -9.36
N LEU A 199 18.15 6.56 -8.66
CA LEU A 199 18.77 7.62 -7.85
C LEU A 199 19.29 7.12 -6.50
N ALA A 200 18.66 6.06 -5.95
CA ALA A 200 19.07 5.43 -4.71
C ALA A 200 20.46 4.78 -4.84
N SER A 201 21.25 4.73 -3.78
CA SER A 201 22.60 4.16 -3.72
C SER A 201 22.83 3.13 -2.60
N GLY A 202 21.83 2.82 -1.79
CA GLY A 202 21.88 1.77 -0.77
C GLY A 202 21.79 0.35 -1.34
N ASP A 203 22.03 -0.64 -0.49
CA ASP A 203 22.05 -2.07 -0.86
C ASP A 203 20.65 -2.61 -1.15
N VAL A 204 19.67 -2.15 -0.38
CA VAL A 204 18.27 -2.58 -0.44
C VAL A 204 17.40 -1.37 -0.77
N LEU A 205 16.51 -1.52 -1.74
CA LEU A 205 15.46 -0.55 -2.04
C LEU A 205 14.25 -0.87 -1.19
N VAL A 206 13.73 0.11 -0.45
CA VAL A 206 12.48 -0.01 0.29
C VAL A 206 11.48 1.01 -0.25
N PHE A 207 10.51 0.55 -1.03
CA PHE A 207 9.47 1.41 -1.56
C PHE A 207 8.37 1.57 -0.51
N LEU A 208 7.93 2.80 -0.31
CA LEU A 208 6.75 3.14 0.49
C LEU A 208 5.90 4.14 -0.27
N ASP A 209 4.57 3.98 -0.20
CA ASP A 209 3.65 5.01 -0.69
C ASP A 209 3.74 6.24 0.22
N SER A 210 3.51 7.43 -0.33
CA SER A 210 3.72 8.75 0.32
C SER A 210 2.76 9.09 1.47
N HIS A 211 1.94 8.12 1.88
CA HIS A 211 0.94 8.22 2.93
C HIS A 211 0.94 6.99 3.83
N CYS A 212 2.15 6.65 4.28
CA CYS A 212 2.39 5.55 5.20
C CYS A 212 2.86 6.02 6.59
N GLU A 213 2.68 5.17 7.59
CA GLU A 213 3.31 5.33 8.90
C GLU A 213 3.94 4.01 9.36
N VAL A 214 5.26 4.02 9.49
CA VAL A 214 6.05 2.87 9.92
C VAL A 214 5.92 2.65 11.43
N THR A 215 5.86 1.39 11.87
CA THR A 215 5.86 1.03 13.29
C THR A 215 7.27 0.78 13.83
N GLU A 216 7.40 0.58 15.13
CA GLU A 216 8.65 0.13 15.73
C GLU A 216 9.14 -1.18 15.06
N ARG A 217 10.46 -1.25 14.85
CA ARG A 217 11.16 -2.45 14.34
C ARG A 217 10.64 -2.96 12.99
N TRP A 218 10.17 -2.06 12.13
CA TRP A 218 9.54 -2.42 10.85
C TRP A 218 10.55 -2.87 9.79
N LEU A 219 11.81 -2.40 9.84
CA LEU A 219 12.77 -2.59 8.75
C LEU A 219 13.60 -3.87 8.91
N GLU A 220 14.02 -4.18 10.13
CA GLU A 220 14.88 -5.31 10.46
C GLU A 220 14.34 -6.67 9.99
N PRO A 221 13.03 -6.99 10.15
CA PRO A 221 12.47 -8.24 9.64
C PRO A 221 12.55 -8.36 8.11
N LEU A 222 12.52 -7.22 7.40
CA LEU A 222 12.61 -7.18 5.94
C LEU A 222 14.07 -7.39 5.50
N LEU A 223 15.01 -6.67 6.11
CA LEU A 223 16.43 -6.76 5.77
C LEU A 223 17.01 -8.14 6.11
N ALA A 224 16.69 -8.69 7.28
CA ALA A 224 17.19 -10.00 7.70
C ALA A 224 16.81 -11.10 6.70
N ALA A 225 15.57 -11.07 6.20
CA ALA A 225 15.09 -12.06 5.25
C ALA A 225 15.73 -11.89 3.85
N ILE A 226 16.09 -10.66 3.45
CA ILE A 226 16.83 -10.38 2.20
C ILE A 226 18.29 -10.80 2.31
N GLU A 227 18.94 -10.62 3.46
CA GLU A 227 20.32 -11.06 3.67
C GLU A 227 20.46 -12.58 3.68
N GLU A 228 19.42 -13.30 4.12
CA GLU A 228 19.36 -14.75 4.03
C GLU A 228 19.27 -15.23 2.56
N ASP A 229 18.57 -14.48 1.71
CA ASP A 229 18.36 -14.81 0.31
C ASP A 229 18.01 -13.53 -0.48
N GLU A 230 19.01 -13.04 -1.21
CA GLU A 230 18.93 -11.77 -1.94
C GLU A 230 17.93 -11.79 -3.12
N THR A 231 17.33 -12.95 -3.42
CA THR A 231 16.32 -13.11 -4.47
C THR A 231 14.87 -12.91 -3.99
N ARG A 232 14.70 -12.59 -2.69
CA ARG A 232 13.40 -12.33 -2.08
C ARG A 232 12.96 -10.88 -2.26
N VAL A 233 11.70 -10.71 -2.65
CA VAL A 233 10.96 -9.45 -2.49
C VAL A 233 10.16 -9.55 -1.20
N MET A 234 10.53 -8.74 -0.22
CA MET A 234 9.93 -8.74 1.11
C MET A 234 8.80 -7.71 1.20
N LEU A 235 7.70 -8.09 1.85
CA LEU A 235 6.53 -7.25 2.06
C LEU A 235 6.28 -7.10 3.57
N PRO A 236 6.04 -5.87 4.08
CA PRO A 236 5.43 -5.70 5.39
C PRO A 236 3.95 -6.10 5.36
N LEU A 237 3.36 -6.34 6.52
CA LEU A 237 1.91 -6.30 6.65
C LEU A 237 1.42 -4.84 6.57
N VAL A 238 0.42 -4.61 5.73
CA VAL A 238 -0.13 -3.28 5.49
C VAL A 238 -1.34 -3.06 6.38
N ASP A 239 -1.16 -2.24 7.41
CA ASP A 239 -2.22 -1.81 8.32
C ASP A 239 -3.05 -0.67 7.75
N LEU A 240 -4.23 -0.44 8.31
CA LEU A 240 -5.19 0.53 7.77
C LEU A 240 -5.17 1.81 8.61
N ILE A 241 -4.94 2.94 7.94
CA ILE A 241 -5.19 4.27 8.49
C ILE A 241 -6.47 4.79 7.85
N HIS A 242 -7.50 5.00 8.67
CA HIS A 242 -8.82 5.41 8.17
C HIS A 242 -8.79 6.83 7.58
N PRO A 243 -9.32 7.07 6.36
CA PRO A 243 -9.14 8.35 5.66
C PRO A 243 -9.89 9.53 6.28
N ASN A 244 -10.88 9.29 7.15
CA ASN A 244 -11.62 10.37 7.83
C ASN A 244 -11.06 10.68 9.22
N THR A 245 -10.73 9.64 9.97
CA THR A 245 -10.41 9.74 11.41
C THR A 245 -8.93 9.53 11.69
N PHE A 246 -8.18 9.07 10.69
CA PHE A 246 -6.78 8.65 10.82
C PHE A 246 -6.53 7.58 11.88
N GLN A 247 -7.59 6.90 12.34
CA GLN A 247 -7.44 5.78 13.26
C GLN A 247 -6.58 4.70 12.61
N TYR A 248 -5.51 4.31 13.30
CA TYR A 248 -4.66 3.22 12.89
C TYR A 248 -5.28 1.90 13.37
N THR A 249 -5.50 0.95 12.46
CA THR A 249 -6.09 -0.34 12.77
C THR A 249 -5.28 -1.48 12.18
N LYS A 250 -5.08 -2.52 12.99
CA LYS A 250 -4.32 -3.72 12.64
C LYS A 250 -5.06 -4.54 11.59
N ALA A 251 -4.41 -4.80 10.46
CA ALA A 251 -4.88 -5.72 9.43
C ALA A 251 -4.70 -7.19 9.84
N MET A 252 -5.59 -8.06 9.34
CA MET A 252 -5.40 -9.51 9.45
C MET A 252 -4.21 -9.98 8.61
N VAL A 253 -3.52 -11.01 9.08
CA VAL A 253 -2.43 -11.65 8.32
C VAL A 253 -3.01 -12.34 7.09
N ALA A 254 -2.48 -12.01 5.91
CA ALA A 254 -3.00 -12.48 4.64
C ALA A 254 -1.90 -12.71 3.61
N LYS A 255 -2.17 -13.57 2.63
CA LYS A 255 -1.41 -13.66 1.38
C LYS A 255 -2.01 -12.71 0.35
N GLY A 256 -1.19 -12.22 -0.56
CA GLY A 256 -1.64 -11.59 -1.78
C GLY A 256 -1.96 -12.63 -2.85
N GLY A 257 -3.11 -12.50 -3.49
CA GLY A 257 -3.49 -13.24 -4.68
C GLY A 257 -4.09 -12.31 -5.72
N PHE A 258 -4.58 -12.87 -6.80
CA PHE A 258 -5.32 -12.15 -7.83
C PHE A 258 -6.34 -13.07 -8.52
N ASP A 259 -7.21 -12.49 -9.34
CA ASP A 259 -8.13 -13.22 -10.22
C ASP A 259 -7.67 -13.18 -11.69
N TRP A 260 -8.37 -13.88 -12.58
CA TRP A 260 -8.03 -13.91 -14.01
C TRP A 260 -8.08 -12.55 -14.70
N SER A 261 -8.62 -11.52 -14.05
CA SER A 261 -8.65 -10.15 -14.57
C SER A 261 -7.40 -9.34 -14.17
N LEU A 262 -6.46 -9.99 -13.49
CA LEU A 262 -5.27 -9.43 -12.85
C LEU A 262 -5.61 -8.40 -11.76
N ALA A 263 -6.79 -8.52 -11.15
CA ALA A 263 -7.15 -7.72 -9.99
C ALA A 263 -6.62 -8.38 -8.71
N PHE A 264 -5.86 -7.61 -7.93
CA PHE A 264 -5.32 -8.06 -6.64
C PHE A 264 -6.43 -8.34 -5.62
N LYS A 265 -6.22 -9.34 -4.77
CA LYS A 265 -7.08 -9.65 -3.62
C LYS A 265 -6.26 -10.15 -2.44
N TRP A 266 -6.78 -9.94 -1.23
CA TRP A 266 -6.25 -10.53 -0.01
C TRP A 266 -6.84 -11.93 0.20
N GLU A 267 -5.99 -12.90 0.50
CA GLU A 267 -6.38 -14.25 0.86
C GLU A 267 -6.00 -14.55 2.32
N TYR A 268 -7.01 -14.71 3.16
CA TYR A 268 -6.81 -14.96 4.59
C TYR A 268 -6.55 -16.43 4.89
N PHE A 269 -5.73 -16.67 5.90
CA PHE A 269 -5.52 -18.00 6.46
C PHE A 269 -6.73 -18.44 7.27
N ASN A 270 -6.95 -19.76 7.37
CA ASN A 270 -7.85 -20.30 8.39
C ASN A 270 -7.25 -20.03 9.77
N TRP A 271 -8.08 -19.79 10.79
CA TRP A 271 -7.65 -19.54 12.17
C TRP A 271 -6.72 -20.64 12.70
N SER A 272 -6.95 -21.90 12.33
CA SER A 272 -6.10 -23.03 12.74
C SER A 272 -4.65 -22.95 12.24
N TYR A 273 -4.36 -22.09 11.24
CA TYR A 273 -2.98 -21.81 10.83
C TYR A 273 -2.19 -21.15 11.96
N PHE A 274 -2.82 -20.32 12.78
CA PHE A 274 -2.15 -19.56 13.85
C PHE A 274 -2.00 -20.36 15.16
N ASP A 275 -2.61 -21.55 15.25
CA ASP A 275 -2.44 -22.48 16.38
C ASP A 275 -0.97 -22.97 16.49
N VAL A 276 -0.25 -22.99 15.36
CA VAL A 276 1.19 -23.22 15.35
C VAL A 276 1.89 -21.90 15.64
N GLU A 277 2.46 -21.78 16.84
CA GLU A 277 3.07 -20.55 17.36
C GLU A 277 4.01 -19.85 16.35
N GLU A 278 4.89 -20.62 15.73
CA GLU A 278 5.87 -20.17 14.74
C GLU A 278 5.24 -19.43 13.54
N ASN A 279 4.02 -19.81 13.13
CA ASN A 279 3.30 -19.21 12.01
C ASN A 279 2.91 -17.74 12.27
N ASN A 280 2.92 -17.29 13.52
CA ASN A 280 2.62 -15.91 13.88
C ASN A 280 3.79 -14.94 13.65
N VAL A 281 5.02 -15.47 13.52
CA VAL A 281 6.24 -14.66 13.44
C VAL A 281 7.11 -14.96 12.23
N LYS A 282 7.05 -16.19 11.68
CA LYS A 282 7.92 -16.55 10.56
C LYS A 282 7.46 -15.91 9.25
N PRO A 283 8.39 -15.41 8.41
CA PRO A 283 8.06 -14.99 7.07
C PRO A 283 7.41 -16.10 6.26
N TYR A 284 6.46 -15.75 5.40
CA TYR A 284 5.73 -16.72 4.58
C TYR A 284 5.60 -16.29 3.12
N LYS A 285 5.57 -17.27 2.23
CA LYS A 285 5.46 -17.06 0.78
C LYS A 285 4.07 -16.57 0.39
N SER A 286 4.01 -15.61 -0.52
CA SER A 286 2.79 -15.03 -1.08
C SER A 286 2.78 -15.15 -2.60
N PRO A 287 1.69 -15.60 -3.23
CA PRO A 287 1.59 -15.65 -4.69
C PRO A 287 1.80 -14.29 -5.37
N ALA A 288 1.24 -13.23 -4.79
CA ALA A 288 1.32 -11.88 -5.29
C ALA A 288 1.65 -10.85 -4.20
N MET A 289 2.12 -9.69 -4.62
CA MET A 289 2.33 -8.50 -3.79
C MET A 289 1.23 -7.45 -4.05
N SER A 290 0.92 -6.64 -3.04
CA SER A 290 0.02 -5.48 -3.19
C SER A 290 0.64 -4.38 -4.05
N GLY A 291 1.96 -4.22 -3.99
CA GLY A 291 2.78 -3.38 -4.89
C GLY A 291 3.28 -2.06 -4.30
N GLY A 292 2.52 -1.44 -3.41
CA GLY A 292 2.87 -0.15 -2.81
C GLY A 292 4.13 -0.22 -1.93
N LEU A 293 4.13 -1.17 -0.99
CA LEU A 293 5.17 -1.31 0.04
C LEU A 293 5.95 -2.61 -0.17
N LEU A 294 7.26 -2.49 -0.44
CA LEU A 294 8.14 -3.66 -0.59
C LEU A 294 9.60 -3.30 -0.32
N ALA A 295 10.39 -4.30 0.06
CA ALA A 295 11.84 -4.24 0.15
C ALA A 295 12.47 -5.28 -0.79
N VAL A 296 13.52 -4.90 -1.50
CA VAL A 296 14.22 -5.78 -2.46
C VAL A 296 15.69 -5.39 -2.59
N LYS A 297 16.59 -6.37 -2.70
CA LYS A 297 18.01 -6.10 -2.99
C LYS A 297 18.11 -5.29 -4.29
N LYS A 298 18.81 -4.16 -4.27
CA LYS A 298 18.91 -3.24 -5.41
C LYS A 298 19.47 -3.92 -6.66
N SER A 299 20.55 -4.68 -6.50
CA SER A 299 21.18 -5.44 -7.60
C SER A 299 20.21 -6.47 -8.20
N PHE A 300 19.42 -7.14 -7.36
CA PHE A 300 18.40 -8.08 -7.82
C PHE A 300 17.26 -7.38 -8.56
N PHE A 301 16.76 -6.24 -8.05
CA PHE A 301 15.75 -5.43 -8.73
C PHE A 301 16.18 -5.03 -10.16
N HIS A 302 17.41 -4.57 -10.33
CA HIS A 302 17.96 -4.25 -11.66
C HIS A 302 18.16 -5.49 -12.53
N LYS A 303 18.73 -6.57 -11.97
CA LYS A 303 18.92 -7.85 -12.69
C LYS A 303 17.60 -8.40 -13.23
N MET A 304 16.54 -8.26 -12.44
CA MET A 304 15.21 -8.71 -12.83
C MET A 304 14.56 -7.81 -13.87
N GLY A 305 15.15 -6.66 -14.23
CA GLY A 305 14.63 -5.75 -15.25
C GLY A 305 13.67 -4.68 -14.72
N GLU A 306 13.75 -4.33 -13.44
CA GLU A 306 13.02 -3.22 -12.80
C GLU A 306 11.50 -3.33 -13.02
N TYR A 307 10.72 -2.25 -13.21
CA TYR A 307 9.35 -2.38 -13.73
C TYR A 307 9.31 -2.23 -15.25
N ASP A 308 8.19 -2.63 -15.85
CA ASP A 308 7.92 -2.33 -17.25
C ASP A 308 7.62 -0.84 -17.44
N ALA A 309 8.65 -0.08 -17.84
CA ALA A 309 8.59 1.38 -17.99
C ALA A 309 7.60 1.88 -19.08
N GLU A 310 7.12 0.98 -19.92
CA GLU A 310 6.05 1.26 -20.90
C GLU A 310 4.64 1.11 -20.31
N MET A 311 4.50 0.59 -19.08
CA MET A 311 3.23 0.63 -18.36
C MET A 311 2.85 2.06 -17.98
N GLU A 312 1.56 2.38 -18.09
CA GLU A 312 1.04 3.72 -17.89
C GLU A 312 0.48 3.91 -16.48
N ILE A 313 0.84 5.03 -15.83
CA ILE A 313 0.25 5.59 -14.60
C ILE A 313 0.17 4.63 -13.41
N TRP A 314 -0.76 3.67 -13.42
CA TRP A 314 -1.06 2.79 -12.31
C TRP A 314 -1.73 1.49 -12.76
N GLY A 315 -1.39 0.39 -12.10
CA GLY A 315 -2.15 -0.85 -12.11
C GLY A 315 -1.43 -1.99 -12.81
N ALA A 316 -1.63 -3.20 -12.27
CA ALA A 316 -1.08 -4.47 -12.71
C ALA A 316 0.45 -4.62 -12.61
N GLU A 317 1.21 -3.55 -12.28
CA GLU A 317 2.66 -3.62 -12.09
C GLU A 317 3.04 -4.55 -10.94
N ASN A 318 2.20 -4.59 -9.91
CA ASN A 318 2.35 -5.44 -8.75
C ASN A 318 2.17 -6.93 -9.12
N ILE A 319 1.21 -7.24 -9.99
CA ILE A 319 0.98 -8.61 -10.47
C ILE A 319 2.05 -9.02 -11.47
N GLU A 320 2.44 -8.14 -12.42
CA GLU A 320 3.54 -8.38 -13.35
C GLU A 320 4.83 -8.75 -12.60
N MET A 321 5.21 -7.93 -11.62
CA MET A 321 6.42 -8.16 -10.85
C MET A 321 6.29 -9.45 -10.04
N SER A 322 5.12 -9.75 -9.47
CA SER A 322 4.89 -11.01 -8.74
C SER A 322 5.13 -12.24 -9.63
N LEU A 323 4.55 -12.25 -10.83
CA LEU A 323 4.72 -13.34 -11.80
C LEU A 323 6.20 -13.49 -12.16
N ARG A 324 6.85 -12.39 -12.52
CA ARG A 324 8.27 -12.37 -12.89
C ARG A 324 9.17 -12.87 -11.77
N MET A 325 9.00 -12.37 -10.54
CA MET A 325 9.85 -12.79 -9.42
C MET A 325 9.75 -14.29 -9.19
N TRP A 326 8.54 -14.85 -9.17
CA TRP A 326 8.36 -16.29 -9.00
C TRP A 326 8.87 -17.12 -10.19
N MET A 327 8.52 -16.74 -11.41
CA MET A 327 8.85 -17.52 -12.61
C MET A 327 10.33 -17.46 -12.95
N CYS A 328 11.05 -16.41 -12.55
CA CYS A 328 12.44 -16.19 -12.92
C CYS A 328 13.44 -16.42 -11.77
N GLY A 329 13.05 -17.19 -10.74
CA GLY A 329 13.98 -17.70 -9.72
C GLY A 329 14.10 -16.87 -8.45
N GLY A 330 13.24 -15.87 -8.24
CA GLY A 330 13.05 -15.20 -6.95
C GLY A 330 11.79 -15.67 -6.22
N SER A 331 11.37 -14.91 -5.22
CA SER A 331 10.12 -15.16 -4.49
C SER A 331 9.53 -13.90 -3.87
N VAL A 332 8.24 -13.96 -3.56
CA VAL A 332 7.52 -12.90 -2.83
C VAL A 332 7.18 -13.41 -1.44
N VAL A 333 7.62 -12.69 -0.40
CA VAL A 333 7.55 -13.14 0.99
C VAL A 333 7.03 -12.02 1.89
N VAL A 334 6.12 -12.33 2.80
CA VAL A 334 5.58 -11.39 3.77
C VAL A 334 6.25 -11.63 5.13
N ALA A 335 6.71 -10.56 5.78
CA ALA A 335 7.26 -10.62 7.14
C ALA A 335 6.19 -10.14 8.16
N PRO A 336 5.56 -11.04 8.94
CA PRO A 336 4.45 -10.65 9.82
C PRO A 336 4.87 -9.75 11.00
N CYS A 337 6.16 -9.74 11.35
CA CYS A 337 6.73 -8.85 12.35
C CYS A 337 7.10 -7.45 11.81
N SER A 338 6.96 -7.20 10.51
CA SER A 338 7.09 -5.87 9.91
C SER A 338 5.70 -5.34 9.58
N ARG A 339 5.33 -4.17 10.12
CA ARG A 339 4.02 -3.55 9.86
C ARG A 339 4.17 -2.08 9.50
N VAL A 340 3.36 -1.66 8.54
CA VAL A 340 3.32 -0.27 8.08
C VAL A 340 1.87 0.09 7.84
N GLY A 341 1.40 1.18 8.45
CA GLY A 341 0.06 1.72 8.22
C GLY A 341 0.01 2.45 6.90
N HIS A 342 -1.11 2.33 6.19
CA HIS A 342 -1.34 2.98 4.90
C HIS A 342 -2.71 3.66 4.89
N ILE A 343 -2.79 4.89 4.38
CA ILE A 343 -4.07 5.61 4.25
C ILE A 343 -4.86 5.06 3.06
N PHE A 344 -5.95 4.35 3.33
CA PHE A 344 -6.87 3.89 2.28
C PHE A 344 -7.86 5.00 1.93
N ARG A 345 -7.53 5.77 0.89
CA ARG A 345 -8.30 6.93 0.41
C ARG A 345 -9.74 6.57 0.03
N TRP A 346 -10.64 7.56 0.04
CA TRP A 346 -12.03 7.36 -0.41
C TRP A 346 -12.11 7.01 -1.91
N ARG A 347 -11.20 7.60 -2.69
CA ARG A 347 -11.05 7.40 -4.13
C ARG A 347 -9.61 7.71 -4.53
N ARG A 348 -9.23 7.35 -5.75
CA ARG A 348 -8.00 7.83 -6.36
C ARG A 348 -8.20 9.30 -6.78
N PRO A 349 -7.40 10.27 -6.30
CA PRO A 349 -7.56 11.67 -6.66
C PRO A 349 -6.98 12.02 -8.04
N TYR A 350 -6.20 11.12 -8.63
CA TYR A 350 -5.60 11.27 -9.96
C TYR A 350 -6.22 10.29 -10.96
N GLY A 351 -6.33 10.74 -12.21
CA GLY A 351 -6.90 9.98 -13.32
C GLY A 351 -5.88 9.18 -14.13
N SER A 352 -6.38 8.32 -15.01
CA SER A 352 -5.61 7.77 -16.13
C SER A 352 -5.34 8.85 -17.18
N LYS A 353 -4.45 8.56 -18.13
CA LYS A 353 -4.31 9.41 -19.33
C LYS A 353 -5.68 9.56 -20.03
N PRO A 354 -6.02 10.75 -20.55
CA PRO A 354 -7.31 10.97 -21.19
C PRO A 354 -7.64 9.93 -22.27
N GLY A 355 -8.81 9.31 -22.18
CA GLY A 355 -9.31 8.35 -23.18
C GLY A 355 -8.67 6.96 -23.16
N ARG A 356 -7.79 6.64 -22.19
CA ARG A 356 -7.21 5.30 -22.02
C ARG A 356 -7.52 4.69 -20.67
N ASP A 357 -7.77 3.38 -20.69
CA ASP A 357 -7.81 2.54 -19.50
C ASP A 357 -6.40 2.01 -19.22
N SER A 358 -5.63 2.77 -18.43
CA SER A 358 -4.24 2.42 -18.12
C SER A 358 -4.15 1.06 -17.43
N ASN A 359 -5.14 0.72 -16.58
CA ASN A 359 -5.14 -0.55 -15.87
C ASN A 359 -5.33 -1.73 -16.84
N LEU A 360 -6.27 -1.63 -17.78
CA LEU A 360 -6.47 -2.66 -18.80
C LEU A 360 -5.26 -2.77 -19.72
N PHE A 361 -4.66 -1.65 -20.12
CA PHE A 361 -3.44 -1.61 -20.95
C PHE A 361 -2.28 -2.33 -20.27
N ASN A 362 -1.97 -1.98 -19.02
CA ASN A 362 -0.90 -2.62 -18.26
C ASN A 362 -1.19 -4.11 -18.01
N SER A 363 -2.44 -4.46 -17.70
CA SER A 363 -2.85 -5.85 -17.50
C SER A 363 -2.65 -6.68 -18.77
N LEU A 364 -2.97 -6.12 -19.94
CA LEU A 364 -2.74 -6.79 -21.22
C LEU A 364 -1.25 -7.00 -21.50
N ARG A 365 -0.40 -6.01 -21.21
CA ARG A 365 1.06 -6.14 -21.33
C ARG A 365 1.59 -7.27 -20.44
N ALA A 366 1.20 -7.29 -19.17
CA ALA A 366 1.57 -8.35 -18.24
C ALA A 366 1.08 -9.73 -18.72
N ALA A 367 -0.19 -9.82 -19.13
CA ALA A 367 -0.79 -11.06 -19.59
C ALA A 367 -0.08 -11.64 -20.83
N LYS A 368 0.18 -10.81 -21.85
CA LYS A 368 0.89 -11.22 -23.07
C LYS A 368 2.32 -11.69 -22.83
N VAL A 369 3.01 -11.13 -21.84
CA VAL A 369 4.38 -11.51 -21.53
C VAL A 369 4.45 -12.74 -20.62
N TRP A 370 3.52 -12.90 -19.68
CA TRP A 370 3.70 -13.83 -18.56
C TRP A 370 2.65 -14.94 -18.43
N MET A 371 1.51 -14.89 -19.13
CA MET A 371 0.42 -15.87 -18.94
C MET A 371 0.36 -16.99 -19.98
N ASP A 372 1.27 -17.01 -20.95
CA ASP A 372 1.39 -18.07 -21.97
C ASP A 372 0.04 -18.45 -22.61
N GLU A 373 -0.26 -19.75 -22.75
CA GLU A 373 -1.52 -20.26 -23.29
C GLU A 373 -2.75 -19.94 -22.41
N ASP A 374 -2.57 -19.66 -21.12
CA ASP A 374 -3.67 -19.36 -20.20
C ASP A 374 -4.18 -17.91 -20.31
N ILE A 375 -3.60 -17.10 -21.21
CA ILE A 375 -4.07 -15.74 -21.52
C ILE A 375 -5.55 -15.73 -21.98
N ASP A 376 -6.06 -16.82 -22.52
CA ASP A 376 -7.47 -16.92 -22.92
C ASP A 376 -8.43 -16.75 -21.74
N ASN A 377 -8.03 -17.15 -20.52
CA ASN A 377 -8.80 -16.90 -19.32
C ASN A 377 -8.87 -15.41 -18.98
N PHE A 378 -7.77 -14.68 -19.17
CA PHE A 378 -7.75 -13.21 -19.04
C PHE A 378 -8.67 -12.55 -20.06
N TYR A 379 -8.60 -12.98 -21.33
CA TYR A 379 -9.50 -12.45 -22.35
C TYR A 379 -10.97 -12.79 -22.13
N ALA A 380 -11.29 -13.91 -21.48
CA ALA A 380 -12.67 -14.26 -21.14
C ALA A 380 -13.28 -13.26 -20.14
N VAL A 381 -12.51 -12.81 -19.14
CA VAL A 381 -12.97 -11.84 -18.14
C VAL A 381 -12.77 -10.37 -18.56
N ARG A 382 -11.83 -10.10 -19.47
CA ARG A 382 -11.52 -8.77 -20.02
C ARG A 382 -11.58 -8.78 -21.55
N PRO A 383 -12.75 -9.00 -22.17
CA PRO A 383 -12.88 -9.20 -23.63
C PRO A 383 -12.43 -8.00 -24.47
N LYS A 384 -12.52 -6.77 -23.93
CA LYS A 384 -12.02 -5.55 -24.59
C LYS A 384 -10.52 -5.61 -24.89
N ALA A 385 -9.75 -6.39 -24.15
CA ALA A 385 -8.31 -6.49 -24.34
C ALA A 385 -7.93 -7.27 -25.62
N LYS A 386 -8.82 -8.09 -26.20
CA LYS A 386 -8.53 -8.88 -27.42
C LYS A 386 -8.19 -8.01 -28.63
N THR A 387 -8.83 -6.85 -28.75
CA THR A 387 -8.69 -5.93 -29.89
C THR A 387 -7.77 -4.75 -29.58
N MET A 388 -7.19 -4.71 -28.38
CA MET A 388 -6.38 -3.59 -27.94
C MET A 388 -4.90 -3.83 -28.27
N ASP A 389 -4.22 -2.77 -28.69
CA ASP A 389 -2.77 -2.81 -28.86
C ASP A 389 -2.07 -2.75 -27.48
N ALA A 390 -1.12 -3.66 -27.26
CA ALA A 390 -0.32 -3.70 -26.04
C ALA A 390 0.96 -2.85 -26.14
N GLY A 391 1.22 -2.25 -27.30
CA GLY A 391 2.50 -1.59 -27.60
C GLY A 391 3.64 -2.60 -27.76
N ASP A 392 4.88 -2.12 -27.78
CA ASP A 392 6.05 -2.98 -27.92
C ASP A 392 6.32 -3.78 -26.63
N LEU A 393 6.46 -5.11 -26.79
CA LEU A 393 6.75 -6.07 -25.73
C LEU A 393 8.13 -6.72 -25.88
N THR A 394 8.90 -6.35 -26.91
CA THR A 394 10.15 -7.01 -27.31
C THR A 394 11.14 -7.08 -26.14
N ALA A 395 11.38 -5.96 -25.44
CA ALA A 395 12.28 -5.91 -24.30
C ALA A 395 11.85 -6.85 -23.15
N ARG A 396 10.54 -6.95 -22.88
CA ARG A 396 10.01 -7.79 -21.79
C ARG A 396 10.05 -9.27 -22.14
N MET A 397 9.75 -9.62 -23.39
CA MET A 397 9.88 -10.99 -23.88
C MET A 397 11.35 -11.45 -23.90
N GLU A 398 12.28 -10.58 -24.30
CA GLU A 398 13.72 -10.91 -24.32
C GLU A 398 14.30 -11.06 -22.92
N LEU A 399 13.89 -10.19 -21.99
CA LEU A 399 14.22 -10.33 -20.57
C LEU A 399 13.76 -11.69 -20.02
N ARG A 400 12.52 -12.09 -20.31
CA ARG A 400 11.96 -13.38 -19.87
C ARG A 400 12.79 -14.57 -20.39
N LYS A 401 13.26 -14.51 -21.64
CA LYS A 401 14.14 -15.54 -22.23
C LYS A 401 15.52 -15.53 -21.58
N THR A 402 16.12 -14.35 -21.42
CA THR A 402 17.46 -14.17 -20.85
C THR A 402 17.55 -14.69 -19.41
N LEU A 403 16.51 -14.47 -18.62
CA LEU A 403 16.39 -14.96 -17.24
C LEU A 403 16.00 -16.46 -17.16
N ASN A 404 15.76 -17.12 -18.30
CA ASN A 404 15.32 -18.51 -18.39
C ASN A 404 14.12 -18.81 -17.48
N CYS A 405 13.11 -17.93 -17.54
CA CYS A 405 11.96 -18.02 -16.67
C CYS A 405 11.09 -19.25 -16.97
N LYS A 406 10.51 -19.82 -15.91
CA LYS A 406 9.57 -20.94 -15.97
C LYS A 406 8.28 -20.55 -16.70
N PRO A 407 7.53 -21.51 -17.27
CA PRO A 407 6.23 -21.26 -17.89
C PRO A 407 5.17 -20.89 -16.83
N PHE A 408 4.13 -20.19 -17.23
CA PHE A 408 3.03 -19.78 -16.35
C PHE A 408 2.31 -20.97 -15.73
N LYS A 409 2.22 -22.08 -16.47
CA LYS A 409 1.73 -23.36 -15.97
C LYS A 409 2.41 -23.77 -14.66
N TRP A 410 3.75 -23.63 -14.58
CA TRP A 410 4.51 -23.92 -13.35
C TRP A 410 4.10 -22.97 -12.21
N TYR A 411 3.89 -21.68 -12.50
CA TYR A 411 3.41 -20.73 -11.49
C TYR A 411 2.04 -21.16 -10.94
N LEU A 412 1.12 -21.58 -11.83
CA LEU A 412 -0.17 -22.07 -11.41
C LEU A 412 -0.08 -23.41 -10.64
N ASP A 413 0.88 -24.28 -10.93
CA ASP A 413 1.03 -25.57 -10.23
C ASP A 413 1.71 -25.44 -8.87
N GLU A 414 2.73 -24.59 -8.76
CA GLU A 414 3.62 -24.57 -7.58
C GLU A 414 3.41 -23.34 -6.69
N VAL A 415 2.97 -22.21 -7.26
CA VAL A 415 2.88 -20.94 -6.53
C VAL A 415 1.44 -20.57 -6.23
N TYR A 416 0.54 -20.68 -7.21
CA TYR A 416 -0.86 -20.27 -7.04
C TYR A 416 -1.91 -21.22 -7.66
N PRO A 417 -2.01 -22.48 -7.17
CA PRO A 417 -3.02 -23.45 -7.63
C PRO A 417 -4.46 -22.97 -7.60
N LYS A 418 -4.78 -22.16 -6.59
CA LYS A 418 -6.13 -21.66 -6.36
C LYS A 418 -6.66 -20.77 -7.50
N LEU A 419 -5.79 -20.15 -8.30
CA LEU A 419 -6.23 -19.40 -9.47
C LEU A 419 -6.96 -20.30 -10.49
N LYS A 420 -6.59 -21.59 -10.57
CA LYS A 420 -7.23 -22.57 -11.46
C LYS A 420 -8.66 -22.91 -11.09
N GLU A 421 -9.07 -22.71 -9.84
CA GLU A 421 -10.42 -23.03 -9.37
C GLU A 421 -11.48 -22.09 -9.97
N PHE A 422 -11.06 -20.93 -10.48
CA PHE A 422 -11.93 -19.87 -11.00
C PHE A 422 -11.88 -19.74 -12.54
N VAL A 423 -11.45 -20.79 -13.24
CA VAL A 423 -11.40 -20.81 -14.71
C VAL A 423 -12.82 -20.65 -15.27
N VAL A 424 -13.01 -19.62 -16.11
CA VAL A 424 -14.34 -19.20 -16.61
C VAL A 424 -14.98 -20.23 -17.56
N ASN A 425 -14.21 -21.19 -18.07
CA ASN A 425 -14.71 -22.23 -18.97
C ASN A 425 -14.17 -23.62 -18.60
N LYS A 426 -14.86 -24.35 -17.73
CA LYS A 426 -15.02 -25.79 -17.95
C LYS A 426 -16.47 -26.00 -18.38
N PRO A 427 -16.76 -26.38 -19.64
CA PRO A 427 -18.01 -27.08 -19.89
C PRO A 427 -17.99 -28.31 -18.99
N GLU A 428 -18.98 -28.46 -18.12
CA GLU A 428 -19.24 -29.76 -17.50
C GLU A 428 -19.32 -30.76 -18.65
N LYS A 429 -18.40 -31.72 -18.66
CA LYS A 429 -18.61 -32.94 -19.44
C LYS A 429 -19.90 -33.54 -18.87
N LYS A 430 -21.02 -33.30 -19.54
CA LYS A 430 -22.18 -34.16 -19.42
C LYS A 430 -21.73 -35.49 -20.00
N ASP A 431 -21.42 -36.42 -19.11
CA ASP A 431 -21.27 -37.82 -19.49
C ASP A 431 -22.53 -38.22 -20.26
N GLU A 432 -22.30 -38.70 -21.49
CA GLU A 432 -23.32 -39.31 -22.32
C GLU A 432 -23.87 -40.55 -21.60
N LEU A 433 -25.18 -40.54 -21.34
CA LEU A 433 -25.99 -41.72 -21.03
C LEU A 433 -27.18 -41.76 -21.97
#